data_AF-A0A9E4M693-F1
#
_entry.id   AF-A0A9E4M693-F1
#
_cell.length_a   1.000
_cell.length_b   1.000
_cell.length_c   1.000
_cell.angle_alpha   90.00
_cell.angle_beta   90.00
_cell.angle_gamma   90.00
#
_symmetry.space_group_name_H-M   'P 1'
#
loop_
_entity.id
_entity.type
_entity.pdbx_description
1 polymer ?
#
loop_
_entity_poly.entity_id
_entity_poly.type
_entity_poly.pdbx_seq_one_letter_code
_entity_poly.pdbx_strand_id
1 'polypeptide(L)' 'ILFSVLLGSAVLVETVFSWGGAAQYAVNAIRQSDFPAVQGFVLVAGALSVAIFFVVDLLYRVIDPRVRL' A
#
# COMPACT_ATOMS: atom_id res chain seq x y z
N ILE A 1 -5.06 -8.70 -6.55
CA ILE A 1 -6.30 -8.68 -5.72
C ILE A 1 -6.09 -7.88 -4.44
N LEU A 2 -5.09 -8.22 -3.60
CA LEU A 2 -4.79 -7.49 -2.35
C LEU A 2 -4.64 -5.96 -2.57
N PHE A 3 -3.90 -5.55 -3.60
CA PHE A 3 -3.71 -4.15 -3.95
C PHE A 3 -5.02 -3.41 -4.26
N SER A 4 -5.91 -3.97 -5.09
CA SER A 4 -7.21 -3.34 -5.41
C SER A 4 -8.10 -3.18 -4.19
N VAL A 5 -8.07 -4.15 -3.26
CA VAL A 5 -8.86 -4.08 -2.02
C VAL A 5 -8.32 -2.97 -1.11
N LEU A 6 -7.00 -2.88 -0.94
CA LEU A 6 -6.35 -1.84 -0.13
C LEU A 6 -6.55 -0.44 -0.71
N LEU A 7 -6.46 -0.30 -2.04
CA LEU A 7 -6.76 0.96 -2.73
C LEU A 7 -8.22 1.36 -2.51
N GLY A 8 -9.15 0.42 -2.69
CA GLY A 8 -10.59 0.67 -2.53
C GLY A 8 -10.95 1.13 -1.11
N SER A 9 -10.43 0.47 -0.08
CA SER A 9 -10.68 0.85 1.31
C SER A 9 -9.99 2.17 1.69
N ALA A 10 -8.75 2.39 1.23
CA ALA A 10 -8.03 3.64 1.50
C ALA A 10 -8.69 4.87 0.87
N VAL A 11 -9.13 4.78 -0.40
CA VAL A 11 -9.84 5.87 -1.10
C VAL A 11 -11.13 6.24 -0.37
N LEU A 12 -11.85 5.24 0.14
CA LEU A 12 -13.14 5.45 0.80
C LEU A 12 -12.95 6.22 2.12
N VAL A 13 -11.93 5.85 2.90
CA VAL A 13 -11.55 6.59 4.11
C VAL A 13 -11.07 8.01 3.77
N GLU A 14 -10.18 8.16 2.79
CA GLU A 14 -9.65 9.47 2.38
C GLU A 14 -10.74 10.42 1.87
N THR A 15 -11.75 9.90 1.19
CA THR A 15 -12.88 10.69 0.65
C THR A 15 -13.85 11.09 1.74
N VAL A 16 -14.16 10.21 2.70
CA VAL A 16 -15.06 10.53 3.82
C VAL A 16 -14.45 11.59 4.74
N PHE A 17 -13.13 11.52 5.00
CA PHE A 17 -12.44 12.45 5.88
C PHE A 17 -11.79 13.65 5.18
N SER A 18 -11.91 13.75 3.85
CA SER A 18 -11.27 14.80 3.04
C SER A 18 -9.76 14.98 3.31
N TRP A 19 -9.07 13.87 3.60
CA TRP A 19 -7.66 13.87 4.02
C TRP A 19 -6.70 14.13 2.84
N GLY A 20 -7.15 13.94 1.59
CA GLY A 20 -6.35 14.21 0.39
C GLY A 20 -5.10 13.33 0.31
N GLY A 21 -5.26 12.01 0.34
CA GLY A 21 -4.15 11.07 0.41
C GLY A 21 -3.71 10.48 -0.93
N ALA A 22 -2.78 9.54 -0.83
CA ALA A 22 -2.14 8.91 -1.99
C ALA A 22 -3.09 7.99 -2.77
N ALA A 23 -4.12 7.45 -2.11
CA ALA A 23 -5.09 6.57 -2.74
C ALA A 23 -6.05 7.36 -3.65
N GLN A 24 -6.52 8.53 -3.20
CA GLN A 24 -7.26 9.50 -4.04
C GLN A 24 -6.41 9.99 -5.22
N TYR A 25 -5.12 10.26 -5.00
CA TYR A 25 -4.20 10.63 -6.08
C TYR A 25 -4.14 9.54 -7.16
N ALA A 26 -3.98 8.28 -6.76
CA ALA A 26 -3.94 7.16 -7.69
C ALA A 26 -5.24 7.02 -8.50
N VAL A 27 -6.41 7.18 -7.86
CA VAL A 27 -7.71 7.12 -8.56
C VAL A 27 -7.87 8.27 -9.55
N ASN A 28 -7.43 9.48 -9.20
CA ASN A 28 -7.47 10.62 -10.10
C ASN A 28 -6.53 10.43 -11.30
N ALA A 29 -5.32 9.89 -11.08
CA ALA A 29 -4.40 9.54 -12.15
C ALA A 29 -4.99 8.49 -13.11
N ILE A 30 -5.67 7.46 -12.58
CA ILE A 30 -6.40 6.48 -13.40
C ILE A 30 -7.50 7.16 -14.23
N ARG A 31 -8.28 8.06 -13.63
CA ARG A 31 -9.34 8.80 -14.34
C ARG A 31 -8.79 9.72 -15.43
N GLN A 32 -7.61 10.29 -15.23
CA GLN A 32 -6.92 11.14 -16.20
C GLN A 32 -6.09 10.33 -17.22
N SER A 33 -6.09 8.99 -17.13
CA SER A 33 -5.26 8.10 -17.95
C SER A 33 -3.76 8.42 -17.88
N ASP A 34 -3.30 8.95 -16.73
CA ASP A 34 -1.90 9.25 -16.47
C ASP A 34 -1.20 7.96 -15.99
N PHE A 35 -0.76 7.15 -16.97
CA PHE A 35 -0.06 5.89 -16.70
C PHE A 35 1.24 6.06 -15.90
N PRO A 36 2.12 7.04 -16.17
CA PRO A 36 3.31 7.30 -15.36
C PRO A 36 3.00 7.51 -13.87
N ALA A 37 1.99 8.32 -13.55
CA ALA A 37 1.61 8.59 -12.16
C ALA A 37 1.08 7.33 -11.45
N VAL A 38 0.25 6.54 -12.14
CA VAL A 38 -0.26 5.27 -11.60
C VAL A 38 0.87 4.28 -11.36
N GLN A 39 1.79 4.14 -12.31
CA GLN A 39 2.93 3.23 -12.18
C GLN A 39 3.85 3.64 -11.02
N GLY A 40 4.11 4.94 -10.86
CA GLY A 40 4.87 5.46 -9.72
C GLY A 40 4.20 5.11 -8.37
N PHE A 41 2.89 5.30 -8.27
CA PHE A 41 2.13 4.92 -7.08
C PHE A 41 2.23 3.41 -6.79
N VAL A 42 2.05 2.57 -7.81
CA VAL A 42 2.15 1.10 -7.66
C VAL A 42 3.54 0.68 -7.16
N LEU A 43 4.60 1.28 -7.70
CA LEU A 43 5.98 0.98 -7.27
C LEU A 43 6.21 1.35 -5.80
N VAL A 44 5.76 2.54 -5.38
CA VAL A 44 5.89 2.98 -3.99
C VAL A 44 5.08 2.08 -3.05
N ALA A 45 3.84 1.77 -3.39
CA ALA A 45 2.99 0.88 -2.60
C ALA A 45 3.56 -0.54 -2.49
N GLY A 46 4.13 -1.07 -3.59
CA GLY A 46 4.81 -2.36 -3.61
C GLY A 46 6.06 -2.37 -2.72
N ALA A 47 6.93 -1.36 -2.85
CA ALA A 47 8.12 -1.22 -2.02
C ALA A 47 7.79 -1.12 -0.53
N LEU A 48 6.76 -0.35 -0.18
CA LEU A 48 6.29 -0.23 1.20
C LEU A 48 5.76 -1.56 1.74
N SER A 49 5.02 -2.31 0.90
CA SER A 49 4.50 -3.64 1.27
C SER A 49 5.63 -4.61 1.58
N VAL A 50 6.67 -4.65 0.73
CA VAL A 50 7.86 -5.47 0.96
C VAL A 50 8.59 -5.05 2.24
N ALA A 51 8.75 -3.74 2.47
CA ALA A 51 9.36 -3.23 3.70
C ALA A 51 8.58 -3.64 4.95
N ILE A 52 7.25 -3.56 4.91
CA ILE A 52 6.39 -3.98 6.03
C ILE A 52 6.53 -5.49 6.26
N PHE A 53 6.44 -6.31 5.21
CA PHE A 53 6.62 -7.76 5.37
C PHE A 53 7.99 -8.11 5.92
N PHE A 54 9.05 -7.45 5.44
CA PHE A 54 10.39 -7.63 5.96
C PHE A 54 10.50 -7.27 7.46
N VAL A 55 9.86 -6.17 7.88
CA VAL A 55 9.80 -5.78 9.30
C VAL A 55 9.00 -6.81 10.11
N VAL A 56 7.87 -7.29 9.60
CA VAL A 56 7.06 -8.31 10.25
C VAL A 56 7.85 -9.60 10.42
N ASP A 57 8.55 -10.07 9.39
CA ASP A 57 9.39 -11.26 9.45
C ASP A 57 10.53 -11.09 10.47
N LEU A 58 11.14 -9.90 10.52
CA LEU A 58 12.18 -9.58 11.50
C LEU A 58 11.62 -9.58 12.93
N LEU A 59 10.45 -8.97 13.14
CA LEU A 59 9.77 -8.96 14.44
C LEU A 59 9.38 -10.36 14.88
N TYR A 60 8.84 -11.20 13.97
CA TYR A 60 8.56 -12.60 14.25
C TYR A 60 9.81 -13.36 14.68
N ARG A 61 10.94 -13.13 14.01
CA ARG A 61 12.21 -13.76 14.37
C ARG A 61 12.74 -13.34 15.75
N VAL A 62 12.46 -12.10 16.18
CA VAL A 62 12.88 -11.58 17.50
C VAL A 62 11.94 -12.04 18.61
N ILE A 63 10.63 -12.03 18.36
CA ILE A 63 9.60 -12.35 19.36
C ILE A 63 9.49 -13.86 19.59
N ASP A 64 9.64 -14.69 18.56
CA ASP A 64 9.49 -16.13 18.68
C ASP A 64 10.76 -16.91 18.29
N PRO A 65 11.72 -17.08 19.22
CA PRO A 65 12.97 -17.80 18.97
C PRO A 65 12.78 -19.31 18.77
N ARG A 66 11.55 -19.83 18.92
CA ARG A 66 11.21 -21.24 18.67
C ARG A 66 10.90 -21.53 17.20
N VAL A 67 10.66 -20.51 16.38
CA VAL A 67 10.56 -20.65 14.91
C VAL A 67 11.97 -20.73 14.34
N ARG A 68 12.68 -21.82 14.68
CA ARG A 68 13.99 -22.15 14.14
C ARG A 68 13.82 -23.44 13.36
N LEU A 69 13.61 -23.29 12.05
CA LEU A 69 13.71 -24.28 10.96
C LEU A 69 13.07 -25.66 11.21
#